data_AF-A0A6B3CUZ4-F1
#
_entry.id   AF-A0A6B3CUZ4-F1
#
_cell.length_a   1.000
_cell.length_b   1.000
_cell.length_c   1.000
_cell.angle_alpha   90.00
_cell.angle_beta   90.00
_cell.angle_gamma   90.00
#
_symmetry.space_group_name_H-M   'P 1'
#
loop_
_entity.id
_entity.type
_entity.pdbx_description
1 polymer ?
#
loop_
_entity_poly.entity_id
_entity_poly.type
_entity_poly.pdbx_seq_one_letter_code
_entity_poly.pdbx_strand_id
1 'polypeptide(L)'
;MTMAEAGELSSSGCPGRPFGVPGRTDVGRRARRSRKNTRRRWRRASQAARSRSDADATGLALTTAERGRTGLVVSAAKVMSSRTATETTSHIFELTGVRATARTPGLDRFWRDARTLTMHDPLVYKAQELGTFRPAGKIPQITKYS
;
A
#
# COMPACT_ATOMS: atom_id res chain seq x y z
N MET A 1 -39.95 -30.55 55.20
CA MET A 1 -38.88 -31.46 54.73
C MET A 1 -39.08 -31.60 53.22
N THR A 2 -38.40 -30.89 52.33
CA THR A 2 -37.26 -29.98 52.42
C THR A 2 -37.30 -29.10 51.16
N MET A 3 -37.06 -27.80 51.33
CA MET A 3 -36.78 -26.84 50.26
C MET A 3 -35.37 -27.11 49.71
N ALA A 4 -35.15 -27.04 48.39
CA ALA A 4 -33.81 -26.86 47.84
C ALA A 4 -33.88 -26.05 46.53
N GLU A 5 -33.22 -24.91 46.57
CA GLU A 5 -33.12 -23.85 45.58
C GLU A 5 -32.65 -24.31 44.18
N ALA A 6 -33.30 -23.79 43.15
CA ALA A 6 -32.69 -23.64 41.82
C ALA A 6 -31.86 -22.35 41.84
N GLY A 7 -30.53 -22.48 41.85
CA GLY A 7 -29.61 -21.36 41.75
C GLY A 7 -29.71 -20.67 40.38
N GLU A 8 -29.93 -19.36 40.42
CA GLU A 8 -29.87 -18.46 39.27
C GLU A 8 -28.44 -18.41 38.70
N LEU A 9 -28.27 -18.92 37.48
CA LEU A 9 -27.10 -18.61 36.66
C LEU A 9 -27.22 -17.18 36.17
N SER A 10 -26.57 -16.27 36.88
CA SER A 10 -26.39 -14.86 36.52
C SER A 10 -25.85 -14.73 35.09
N SER A 11 -26.73 -14.30 34.18
CA SER A 11 -26.40 -13.90 32.82
C SER A 11 -25.63 -12.58 32.86
N SER A 12 -24.33 -12.64 33.15
CA SER A 12 -23.42 -11.53 32.88
C SER A 12 -23.25 -11.40 31.37
N GLY A 13 -24.11 -10.56 30.77
CA GLY A 13 -24.11 -10.28 29.35
C GLY A 13 -22.76 -9.72 28.91
N CYS A 14 -22.08 -10.43 28.02
CA CYS A 14 -21.20 -9.79 27.06
C CYS A 14 -22.10 -9.10 26.04
N PRO A 15 -22.15 -7.75 25.94
CA PRO A 15 -22.89 -7.11 24.89
C PRO A 15 -22.18 -7.43 23.57
N GLY A 16 -22.75 -8.38 22.83
CA GLY A 16 -22.39 -8.64 21.44
C GLY A 16 -22.44 -7.31 20.70
N ARG A 17 -21.27 -6.85 20.21
CA ARG A 17 -21.26 -5.75 19.25
C ARG A 17 -22.13 -6.22 18.09
N PRO A 18 -23.20 -5.49 17.71
CA PRO A 18 -23.92 -5.84 16.50
C PRO A 18 -22.89 -5.82 15.35
N PHE A 19 -22.91 -6.85 14.50
CA PHE A 19 -22.27 -6.78 13.19
C PHE A 19 -22.85 -5.56 12.48
N GLY A 20 -22.15 -4.43 12.62
CA GLY A 20 -22.62 -3.15 12.14
C GLY A 20 -22.65 -3.20 10.62
N VAL A 21 -23.82 -3.42 10.04
CA VAL A 21 -24.05 -3.15 8.62
C VAL A 21 -23.68 -1.68 8.43
N PRO A 22 -22.64 -1.38 7.64
CA PRO A 22 -22.14 -0.02 7.57
C PRO A 22 -23.24 0.90 7.06
N GLY A 23 -23.54 1.94 7.83
CA GLY A 23 -24.54 2.94 7.47
C GLY A 23 -24.27 3.53 6.09
N ARG A 24 -25.33 3.95 5.39
CA ARG A 24 -25.27 4.51 4.01
C ARG A 24 -24.23 5.63 3.84
N THR A 25 -23.89 6.35 4.91
CA THR A 25 -22.88 7.41 4.96
C THR A 25 -21.43 6.90 5.04
N ASP A 26 -21.21 5.70 5.58
CA ASP A 26 -19.89 5.09 5.77
C ASP A 26 -19.34 4.54 4.44
N VAL A 27 -20.20 3.92 3.62
CA VAL A 27 -19.86 3.49 2.25
C VAL A 27 -19.40 4.69 1.39
N GLY A 28 -20.15 5.79 1.44
CA GLY A 28 -19.80 7.02 0.72
C GLY A 28 -18.50 7.69 1.22
N ARG A 29 -18.18 7.58 2.52
CA ARG A 29 -16.90 8.05 3.08
C ARG A 29 -15.74 7.17 2.63
N ARG A 30 -15.89 5.84 2.69
CA ARG A 30 -14.89 4.88 2.20
C ARG A 30 -14.59 5.06 0.71
N ALA A 31 -15.62 5.19 -0.13
CA ALA A 31 -15.45 5.44 -1.56
C ALA A 31 -14.70 6.74 -1.87
N ARG A 32 -15.04 7.85 -1.17
CA ARG A 32 -14.33 9.13 -1.32
C ARG A 32 -12.87 9.05 -0.86
N ARG A 33 -12.61 8.38 0.27
CA ARG A 33 -11.26 8.16 0.78
C ARG A 33 -10.42 7.33 -0.20
N SER A 34 -11.01 6.27 -0.76
CA SER A 34 -10.38 5.43 -1.79
C SER A 34 -9.99 6.26 -3.02
N ARG A 35 -10.94 7.02 -3.61
CA ARG A 35 -10.65 7.91 -4.74
C ARG A 35 -9.54 8.93 -4.45
N LYS A 36 -9.56 9.55 -3.27
CA LYS A 36 -8.51 10.49 -2.84
C LYS A 36 -7.15 9.78 -2.70
N ASN A 37 -7.11 8.55 -2.19
CA ASN A 37 -5.88 7.78 -2.05
C ASN A 37 -5.30 7.39 -3.42
N THR A 38 -6.13 6.92 -4.34
CA THR A 38 -5.73 6.59 -5.73
C THR A 38 -5.16 7.82 -6.43
N ARG A 39 -5.81 8.98 -6.33
CA ARG A 39 -5.27 10.24 -6.88
C ARG A 39 -3.93 10.62 -6.27
N ARG A 40 -3.77 10.47 -4.95
CA ARG A 40 -2.49 10.74 -4.27
C ARG A 40 -1.37 9.80 -4.75
N ARG A 41 -1.68 8.51 -4.92
CA ARG A 41 -0.76 7.50 -5.48
C ARG A 41 -0.32 7.90 -6.90
N TRP A 42 -1.27 8.21 -7.78
CA TRP A 42 -1.00 8.70 -9.13
C TRP A 42 -0.13 9.94 -9.16
N ARG A 43 -0.46 10.97 -8.38
CA ARG A 43 0.30 12.23 -8.36
C ARG A 43 1.77 12.00 -7.99
N ARG A 44 2.04 11.10 -7.04
CA ARG A 44 3.41 10.75 -6.62
C ARG A 44 4.17 10.03 -7.72
N ALA A 45 3.53 9.07 -8.40
CA ALA A 45 4.14 8.37 -9.53
C ALA A 45 4.50 9.35 -10.67
N SER A 46 3.56 10.23 -11.05
CA SER A 46 3.82 11.26 -12.08
C SER A 46 4.90 12.27 -11.65
N GLN A 47 4.96 12.63 -10.36
CA GLN A 47 6.02 13.50 -9.85
C GLN A 47 7.39 12.83 -9.95
N ALA A 48 7.50 11.54 -9.61
CA ALA A 48 8.75 10.79 -9.71
C ALA A 48 9.25 10.67 -11.15
N ALA A 49 8.33 10.40 -12.09
CA ALA A 49 8.66 10.34 -13.51
C ALA A 49 9.23 11.68 -14.02
N ARG A 50 8.60 12.80 -13.65
CA ARG A 50 9.10 14.13 -13.98
C ARG A 50 10.45 14.41 -13.34
N SER A 51 10.60 14.21 -12.03
CA SER A 51 11.89 14.46 -11.34
C SER A 51 13.03 13.62 -11.90
N ARG A 52 12.74 12.37 -12.33
CA ARG A 52 13.73 11.50 -12.98
C ARG A 52 14.14 12.09 -14.33
N SER A 53 13.17 12.51 -15.14
CA SER A 53 13.41 13.09 -16.46
C SER A 53 14.19 14.41 -16.36
N ASP A 54 13.84 15.28 -15.41
CA ASP A 54 14.53 16.54 -15.15
C ASP A 54 15.98 16.30 -14.73
N ALA A 55 16.22 15.33 -13.84
CA ALA A 55 17.57 14.97 -13.41
C ALA A 55 18.40 14.35 -14.55
N ASP A 56 17.77 13.55 -15.42
CA ASP A 56 18.44 12.96 -16.59
C ASP A 56 18.80 14.06 -17.62
N ALA A 57 17.97 15.10 -17.76
CA ALA A 57 18.23 16.25 -18.64
C ALA A 57 19.43 17.10 -18.18
N THR A 58 19.72 17.17 -16.88
CA THR A 58 20.92 17.84 -16.33
C THR A 58 22.22 17.11 -16.73
N GLY A 59 22.15 15.81 -17.06
CA GLY A 59 23.29 15.03 -17.52
C GLY A 59 24.43 14.97 -16.50
N LEU A 60 25.65 15.19 -16.97
CA LEU A 60 26.87 15.08 -16.15
C LEU A 60 27.01 16.19 -15.10
N ALA A 61 26.25 17.29 -15.22
CA ALA A 61 26.26 18.39 -14.25
C ALA A 61 25.44 18.08 -12.98
N LEU A 62 24.76 16.92 -12.93
CA LEU A 62 23.89 16.55 -11.82
C LEU A 62 24.70 16.35 -10.53
N THR A 63 24.43 17.18 -9.52
CA THR A 63 25.10 17.10 -8.23
C THR A 63 24.63 15.89 -7.42
N THR A 64 25.46 15.45 -6.47
CA THR A 64 25.09 14.38 -5.51
C THR A 64 23.81 14.72 -4.73
N ALA A 65 23.63 15.99 -4.38
CA ALA A 65 22.44 16.44 -3.66
C ALA A 65 21.17 16.37 -4.52
N GLU A 66 21.23 16.75 -5.80
CA GLU A 66 20.10 16.64 -6.73
C GLU A 66 19.77 15.20 -7.05
N ARG A 67 20.79 14.36 -7.26
CA ARG A 67 20.63 12.90 -7.41
C ARG A 67 19.90 12.32 -6.20
N GLY A 68 20.32 12.68 -4.99
CA GLY A 68 19.72 12.18 -3.76
C GLY A 68 18.27 12.62 -3.55
N ARG A 69 17.94 13.89 -3.85
CA ARG A 69 16.55 14.39 -3.83
C ARG A 69 15.67 13.64 -4.83
N THR A 70 16.18 13.40 -6.03
CA THR A 70 15.48 12.63 -7.06
C THR A 70 15.29 11.18 -6.63
N GLY A 71 16.32 10.55 -6.06
CA GLY A 71 16.28 9.19 -5.52
C GLY A 71 15.22 9.01 -4.43
N LEU A 72 15.02 10.02 -3.57
CA LEU A 72 13.95 10.00 -2.56
C LEU A 72 12.55 10.00 -3.19
N VAL A 73 12.31 10.83 -4.20
CA VAL A 73 11.00 10.88 -4.88
C VAL A 73 10.73 9.57 -5.64
N VAL A 74 11.76 9.02 -6.30
CA VAL A 74 11.69 7.73 -7.00
C VAL A 74 11.45 6.59 -6.02
N SER A 75 12.17 6.54 -4.90
CA SER A 75 11.97 5.54 -3.85
C SER A 75 10.58 5.61 -3.23
N ALA A 76 10.05 6.81 -3.01
CA ALA A 76 8.67 6.99 -2.55
C ALA A 76 7.64 6.48 -3.57
N ALA A 77 7.85 6.72 -4.86
CA ALA A 77 6.99 6.17 -5.90
C ALA A 77 7.08 4.66 -5.96
N LYS A 78 8.28 4.08 -5.88
CA LYS A 78 8.53 2.63 -5.87
C LYS A 78 7.79 1.92 -4.73
N VAL A 79 7.93 2.41 -3.48
CA VAL A 79 7.23 1.81 -2.34
C VAL A 79 5.71 1.82 -2.55
N MET A 80 5.17 2.92 -3.08
CA MET A 80 3.74 3.04 -3.33
C MET A 80 3.26 2.15 -4.49
N SER A 81 4.00 2.10 -5.61
CA SER A 81 3.65 1.30 -6.78
C SER A 81 3.76 -0.19 -6.50
N SER A 82 4.82 -0.64 -5.82
CA SER A 82 5.03 -2.05 -5.49
C SER A 82 3.93 -2.60 -4.56
N ARG A 83 3.52 -1.82 -3.55
CA ARG A 83 2.39 -2.18 -2.68
C ARG A 83 1.09 -2.22 -3.47
N THR A 84 0.83 -1.19 -4.28
CA THR A 84 -0.39 -1.10 -5.09
C THR A 84 -0.49 -2.25 -6.09
N ALA A 85 0.60 -2.60 -6.77
CA ALA A 85 0.64 -3.70 -7.72
C ALA A 85 0.27 -5.01 -7.03
N THR A 86 1.00 -5.37 -5.96
CA THR A 86 0.75 -6.62 -5.22
C THR A 86 -0.68 -6.69 -4.67
N GLU A 87 -1.17 -5.63 -4.03
CA GLU A 87 -2.54 -5.52 -3.51
C GLU A 87 -3.58 -5.71 -4.63
N THR A 88 -3.43 -4.95 -5.72
CA THR A 88 -4.41 -4.93 -6.82
C THR A 88 -4.46 -6.26 -7.55
N THR A 89 -3.31 -6.87 -7.84
CA THR A 89 -3.24 -8.15 -8.53
C THR A 89 -3.82 -9.31 -7.72
N SER A 90 -3.82 -9.20 -6.38
CA SER A 90 -4.48 -10.17 -5.51
C SER A 90 -5.99 -9.92 -5.43
N HIS A 91 -6.40 -8.66 -5.22
CA HIS A 91 -7.80 -8.33 -4.94
C HIS A 91 -8.69 -8.28 -6.19
N ILE A 92 -8.11 -8.27 -7.40
CA ILE A 92 -8.89 -8.23 -8.65
C ILE A 92 -9.89 -9.40 -8.76
N PHE A 93 -9.55 -10.56 -8.18
CA PHE A 93 -10.41 -11.76 -8.18
C PHE A 93 -11.72 -11.59 -7.40
N GLU A 94 -11.74 -10.71 -6.40
CA GLU A 94 -12.97 -10.36 -5.65
C GLU A 94 -13.99 -9.65 -6.55
N LEU A 95 -13.53 -8.96 -7.60
CA LEU A 95 -14.39 -8.22 -8.54
C LEU A 95 -14.83 -9.07 -9.73
N THR A 96 -13.98 -9.99 -10.17
CA THR A 96 -14.23 -10.79 -11.38
C THR A 96 -14.92 -12.12 -11.09
N GLY A 97 -14.86 -12.59 -9.84
CA GLY A 97 -15.48 -13.84 -9.39
C GLY A 97 -14.72 -15.10 -9.84
N VAL A 98 -15.28 -16.27 -9.49
CA VAL A 98 -14.61 -17.59 -9.60
C VAL A 98 -14.16 -17.93 -11.02
N ARG A 99 -14.92 -17.55 -12.06
CA ARG A 99 -14.56 -17.84 -13.46
C ARG A 99 -13.24 -17.23 -13.90
N ALA A 100 -12.78 -16.19 -13.20
CA ALA A 100 -11.54 -15.49 -13.52
C ALA A 100 -10.29 -16.26 -13.11
N THR A 101 -10.41 -17.32 -12.29
CA THR A 101 -9.31 -18.21 -11.90
C THR A 101 -8.96 -19.24 -12.98
N ALA A 102 -9.72 -19.29 -14.08
CA ALA A 102 -9.40 -20.13 -15.22
C ALA A 102 -8.05 -19.74 -15.85
N ARG A 103 -7.42 -20.69 -16.55
CA ARG A 103 -6.12 -20.48 -17.19
C ARG A 103 -6.18 -19.49 -18.37
N THR A 104 -7.32 -19.42 -19.06
CA THR A 104 -7.46 -18.61 -20.29
C THR A 104 -7.32 -17.09 -20.05
N PRO A 105 -7.97 -16.49 -19.03
CA PRO A 105 -7.68 -15.10 -18.66
C PRO A 105 -6.22 -14.88 -18.22
N GLY A 106 -5.63 -15.86 -17.52
CA GLY A 106 -4.26 -15.80 -17.02
C GLY A 106 -4.00 -14.59 -16.13
N LEU A 107 -4.98 -14.23 -15.29
CA LEU A 107 -4.87 -13.06 -14.40
C LEU A 107 -3.84 -13.27 -13.29
N ASP A 108 -3.56 -14.52 -12.92
CA ASP A 108 -2.51 -14.91 -11.98
C ASP A 108 -1.11 -14.46 -12.44
N ARG A 109 -0.91 -14.30 -13.77
CA ARG A 109 0.38 -13.87 -14.33
C ARG A 109 0.84 -12.54 -13.74
N PHE A 110 -0.09 -11.59 -13.59
CA PHE A 110 0.23 -10.26 -13.10
C PHE A 110 0.68 -10.28 -11.64
N TRP A 111 0.08 -11.15 -10.83
CA TRP A 111 0.50 -11.36 -9.45
C TRP A 111 1.91 -11.96 -9.39
N ARG A 112 2.19 -12.99 -10.21
CA ARG A 112 3.52 -13.64 -10.27
C ARG A 112 4.61 -12.68 -10.72
N ASP A 113 4.34 -11.89 -11.76
CA ASP A 113 5.28 -10.89 -12.29
C ASP A 113 5.54 -9.78 -11.26
N ALA A 114 4.48 -9.24 -10.66
CA ALA A 114 4.59 -8.23 -9.62
C ALA A 114 5.37 -8.75 -8.40
N ARG A 115 5.10 -9.98 -7.96
CA ARG A 115 5.78 -10.57 -6.82
C ARG A 115 7.27 -10.80 -7.09
N THR A 116 7.61 -11.27 -8.29
CA THR A 116 9.00 -11.47 -8.72
C THR A 116 9.74 -10.13 -8.79
N LEU A 117 9.18 -9.14 -9.50
CA LEU A 117 9.82 -7.84 -9.70
C LEU A 117 10.01 -7.05 -8.39
N THR A 118 9.04 -7.14 -7.47
CA THR A 118 9.10 -6.40 -6.20
C THR A 118 10.07 -6.99 -5.18
N MET A 119 10.52 -8.24 -5.36
CA MET A 119 11.52 -8.85 -4.48
C MET A 119 12.96 -8.43 -4.81
N HIS A 120 13.22 -7.90 -6.00
CA HIS A 120 14.55 -7.44 -6.39
C HIS A 120 15.13 -6.39 -5.42
N ASP A 121 14.27 -5.48 -4.93
CA ASP A 121 14.66 -4.43 -4.00
C ASP A 121 13.74 -4.45 -2.78
N PRO A 122 14.22 -4.92 -1.61
CA PRO A 122 13.38 -5.07 -0.45
C PRO A 122 12.75 -3.71 -0.05
N LEU A 123 11.42 -3.65 -0.10
CA LEU A 123 10.67 -2.41 0.17
C LEU A 123 10.92 -1.85 1.57
N VAL A 124 11.30 -2.72 2.53
CA VAL A 124 11.55 -2.33 3.92
C VAL A 124 12.70 -1.33 4.00
N TYR A 125 13.80 -1.58 3.29
CA TYR A 125 14.94 -0.66 3.26
C TYR A 125 14.57 0.66 2.59
N LYS A 126 13.82 0.61 1.48
CA LYS A 126 13.30 1.83 0.84
C LYS A 126 12.39 2.66 1.74
N ALA A 127 11.55 2.00 2.54
CA ALA A 127 10.71 2.68 3.52
C ALA A 127 11.54 3.28 4.67
N GLN A 128 12.62 2.60 5.09
CA GLN A 128 13.55 3.10 6.10
C GLN A 128 14.30 4.34 5.61
N GLU A 129 14.85 4.33 4.38
CA GLU A 129 15.52 5.48 3.76
C GLU A 129 14.62 6.72 3.74
N LEU A 130 13.35 6.55 3.33
CA LEU A 130 12.34 7.62 3.34
C LEU A 130 11.99 8.07 4.77
N GLY A 131 11.95 7.12 5.70
CA GLY A 131 11.66 7.36 7.11
C GLY A 131 12.76 8.18 7.80
N THR A 132 14.03 7.92 7.49
CA THR A 132 15.19 8.66 8.01
C THR A 132 15.28 10.06 7.42
N PHE A 133 14.97 10.24 6.13
CA PHE A 133 15.00 11.57 5.50
C PHE A 133 14.00 12.54 6.12
N ARG A 134 12.78 12.10 6.45
CA ARG A 134 11.68 12.99 6.87
C ARG A 134 11.95 13.79 8.16
N PRO A 135 12.49 13.20 9.25
CA PRO A 135 12.83 13.94 10.46
C PRO A 135 14.26 14.51 10.45
N ALA A 136 15.23 13.85 9.80
CA ALA A 136 16.63 14.25 9.89
C ALA A 136 17.06 15.27 8.82
N GLY A 137 16.30 15.40 7.72
CA GLY A 137 16.68 16.22 6.57
C GLY A 137 17.93 15.73 5.82
N LYS A 138 18.51 14.59 6.24
CA LYS A 138 19.73 14.01 5.67
C LYS A 138 19.37 13.15 4.47
N ILE A 139 19.93 13.51 3.32
CA ILE A 139 19.85 12.69 2.10
C ILE A 139 20.56 11.36 2.39
N PRO A 140 19.89 10.20 2.22
CA PRO A 140 20.51 8.90 2.45
C PRO A 140 21.65 8.66 1.44
N GLN A 141 22.63 7.85 1.81
CA GLN A 141 23.72 7.53 0.90
C GLN A 141 23.18 6.79 -0.33
N ILE A 142 23.52 7.30 -1.51
CA ILE A 142 23.07 6.74 -2.79
C ILE A 142 24.02 5.61 -3.21
N THR A 143 23.59 4.38 -2.97
CA THR A 143 24.19 3.14 -3.49
C THR A 143 23.55 2.74 -4.83
N LYS A 144 24.02 1.66 -5.45
CA LYS A 144 23.39 1.09 -6.67
C LYS A 144 21.92 0.68 -6.46
N TYR A 145 21.53 0.40 -5.22
CA TYR A 145 20.17 0.00 -4.85
C TYR A 145 19.41 1.11 -4.11
N SER A 146 19.98 2.31 -3.94
CA SER A 146 19.39 3.45 -3.22
C SER A 146 18.88 4.55 -4.16
#